data_AF-A0A193C6R9-F1
#
_entry.id   AF-A0A193C6R9-F1
#
_cell.length_a   1.000
_cell.length_b   1.000
_cell.length_c   1.000
_cell.angle_alpha   90.00
_cell.angle_beta   90.00
_cell.angle_gamma   90.00
#
_symmetry.space_group_name_H-M   'P 1'
#
loop_
_entity.id
_entity.type
_entity.pdbx_description
1 polymer ?
#
loop_
_entity_poly.entity_id
_entity_poly.type
_entity_poly.pdbx_seq_one_letter_code
_entity_poly.pdbx_strand_id
1 'polypeptide(L)'
;MAALIASGAGVLVSAPAQAGQLNGVCEDSEFCVYRDAYLSGGVADYEWGARDYSQWTFYGSSTTVNDNVSSVKNEGNILRVRIWEHANYSGRLLDVINQNTEKWTLPGYDNTASSHEFFTG
;
A
#
# COMPACT_ATOMS: atom_id res chain seq x y z
N MET A 1 -28.26 -39.07 -28.58
CA MET A 1 -28.48 -38.60 -27.21
C MET A 1 -27.18 -38.01 -26.69
N ALA A 2 -27.29 -37.05 -25.76
CA ALA A 2 -26.40 -35.94 -25.49
C ALA A 2 -24.93 -36.26 -25.14
N ALA A 3 -24.05 -35.34 -25.54
CA ALA A 3 -22.69 -35.17 -25.05
C ALA A 3 -22.69 -34.29 -23.79
N LEU A 4 -21.85 -34.62 -22.82
CA LEU A 4 -21.44 -33.72 -21.73
C LEU A 4 -19.96 -33.99 -21.41
N ILE A 5 -19.10 -33.15 -21.98
CA ILE A 5 -17.74 -32.91 -21.47
C ILE A 5 -17.88 -31.73 -20.50
N ALA A 6 -17.46 -31.88 -19.26
CA ALA A 6 -17.35 -30.76 -18.32
C ALA A 6 -16.00 -30.85 -17.60
N SER A 7 -15.04 -30.14 -18.18
CA SER A 7 -13.74 -29.78 -17.62
C SER A 7 -13.94 -28.87 -16.40
N GLY A 8 -13.36 -29.24 -15.26
CA GLY A 8 -13.37 -28.44 -14.04
C GLY A 8 -12.40 -27.26 -14.14
N ALA A 9 -12.92 -26.07 -13.91
CA ALA A 9 -12.26 -24.78 -14.04
C ALA A 9 -11.11 -24.60 -13.03
N GLY A 10 -9.93 -24.23 -13.54
CA GLY A 10 -8.88 -23.63 -12.73
C GLY A 10 -9.30 -22.23 -12.30
N VAL A 11 -9.24 -21.96 -11.00
CA VAL A 11 -9.49 -20.63 -10.44
C VAL A 11 -8.30 -19.75 -10.83
N LEU A 12 -8.46 -18.94 -11.87
CA LEU A 12 -7.49 -17.90 -12.21
C LEU A 12 -7.62 -16.81 -11.15
N VAL A 13 -6.65 -16.76 -10.22
CA VAL A 13 -6.49 -15.62 -9.31
C VAL A 13 -5.99 -14.47 -10.19
N SER A 14 -6.89 -13.57 -10.57
CA SER A 14 -6.51 -12.31 -11.19
C SER A 14 -5.78 -11.47 -10.13
N ALA A 15 -4.44 -11.53 -10.11
CA ALA A 15 -3.69 -10.43 -9.51
C ALA A 15 -4.10 -9.14 -10.23
N PRO A 16 -4.34 -8.03 -9.52
CA PRO A 16 -4.63 -6.77 -10.20
C PRO A 16 -3.46 -6.46 -11.15
N ALA A 17 -3.77 -6.01 -12.36
CA ALA A 17 -2.77 -5.65 -13.34
C ALA A 17 -1.94 -4.46 -12.81
N GLN A 18 -0.75 -4.74 -12.27
CA GLN A 18 0.18 -3.71 -11.80
C GLN A 18 0.94 -3.17 -13.00
N ALA A 19 0.34 -2.18 -13.66
CA ALA A 19 0.95 -1.53 -14.82
C ALA A 19 1.85 -0.38 -14.35
N GLY A 20 3.14 -0.67 -14.16
CA GLY A 20 4.20 0.35 -13.96
C GLY A 20 4.39 0.89 -12.54
N GLN A 21 3.37 0.75 -11.69
CA GLN A 21 3.34 1.17 -10.28
C GLN A 21 3.56 -0.04 -9.37
N LEU A 22 4.19 0.14 -8.20
CA LEU A 22 4.82 -0.88 -7.35
C LEU A 22 6.18 -1.34 -7.88
N ASN A 23 7.02 -0.38 -8.27
CA ASN A 23 8.30 -0.64 -8.92
C ASN A 23 9.50 -0.60 -7.96
N GLY A 24 9.29 -0.27 -6.69
CA GLY A 24 10.36 -0.23 -5.70
C GLY A 24 11.09 1.10 -5.61
N VAL A 25 10.64 2.13 -6.34
CA VAL A 25 11.16 3.49 -6.31
C VAL A 25 10.02 4.39 -5.86
N CYS A 26 10.34 5.43 -5.10
CA CYS A 26 9.34 6.44 -4.76
C CYS A 26 9.46 7.60 -5.73
N GLU A 27 8.67 7.57 -6.78
CA GLU A 27 8.63 8.54 -7.87
C GLU A 27 7.65 9.69 -7.57
N ASP A 28 7.70 10.72 -8.41
CA ASP A 28 6.78 11.85 -8.32
C ASP A 28 5.33 11.36 -8.38
N SER A 29 4.46 11.94 -7.55
CA SER A 29 3.03 11.58 -7.45
C SER A 29 2.69 10.30 -6.69
N GLU A 30 3.67 9.63 -6.07
CA GLU A 30 3.44 8.41 -5.30
C GLU A 30 3.36 8.66 -3.79
N PHE A 31 2.59 7.81 -3.13
CA PHE A 31 2.71 7.57 -1.70
C PHE A 31 3.44 6.27 -1.44
N CYS A 32 4.56 6.35 -0.75
CA CYS A 32 5.44 5.21 -0.52
C CYS A 32 5.48 4.88 0.95
N VAL A 33 5.36 3.58 1.24
CA VAL A 33 5.52 3.03 2.57
C VAL A 33 6.75 2.15 2.62
N TYR A 34 7.49 2.28 3.71
CA TYR A 34 8.75 1.58 3.92
C TYR A 34 8.64 0.67 5.12
N ARG A 35 9.17 -0.54 4.98
CA ARG A 35 9.14 -1.55 6.03
C ARG A 35 9.90 -1.10 7.26
N ASP A 36 11.07 -0.51 7.06
CA ASP A 36 11.95 -0.12 8.14
C ASP A 36 11.88 1.39 8.36
N ALA A 37 12.35 1.85 9.52
CA ALA A 37 12.45 3.28 9.80
C ALA A 37 13.44 3.98 8.85
N TYR A 38 13.42 5.31 8.84
CA TYR A 38 14.33 6.17 8.08
C TYR A 38 14.27 5.96 6.56
N LEU A 39 13.07 5.70 6.03
CA LEU A 39 12.79 5.51 4.59
C LEU A 39 13.66 4.40 3.98
N SER A 40 13.77 3.28 4.68
CA SER A 40 14.67 2.18 4.32
C SER A 40 13.97 0.81 4.35
N GLY A 41 14.67 -0.21 3.85
CA GLY A 41 14.12 -1.56 3.75
C GLY A 41 13.27 -1.76 2.50
N GLY A 42 12.34 -2.71 2.56
CA GLY A 42 11.38 -2.94 1.49
C GLY A 42 10.44 -1.75 1.33
N VAL A 43 10.04 -1.44 0.09
CA VAL A 43 9.15 -0.32 -0.22
C VAL A 43 7.93 -0.82 -0.99
N ALA A 44 6.78 -0.19 -0.75
CA ALA A 44 5.61 -0.30 -1.60
C ALA A 44 5.14 1.11 -1.95
N ASP A 45 5.05 1.39 -3.24
CA ASP A 45 4.72 2.67 -3.84
C ASP A 45 3.31 2.64 -4.46
N TYR A 46 2.52 3.67 -4.19
CA TYR A 46 1.10 3.73 -4.55
C TYR A 46 0.73 5.08 -5.17
N GLU A 47 0.15 5.07 -6.36
CA GLU A 47 -0.47 6.26 -6.97
C GLU A 47 -1.96 6.44 -6.58
N TRP A 48 -2.56 5.47 -5.90
CA TRP A 48 -3.95 5.51 -5.44
C TRP A 48 -4.08 5.09 -3.97
N GLY A 49 -5.26 5.33 -3.38
CA GLY A 49 -5.57 4.86 -2.03
C GLY A 49 -5.72 3.34 -1.99
N ALA A 50 -5.02 2.65 -1.09
CA ALA A 50 -5.14 1.22 -0.93
C ALA A 50 -6.06 0.90 0.25
N ARG A 51 -7.16 0.18 -0.02
CA ARG A 51 -8.14 -0.21 0.99
C ARG A 51 -7.66 -1.32 1.92
N ASP A 52 -6.68 -2.11 1.53
CA ASP A 52 -6.23 -3.26 2.31
C ASP A 52 -4.80 -3.60 1.92
N TYR A 53 -3.87 -3.54 2.86
CA TYR A 53 -2.46 -3.85 2.66
C TYR A 53 -2.13 -5.35 2.67
N SER A 54 -3.05 -6.21 3.11
CA SER A 54 -2.80 -7.66 3.18
C SER A 54 -2.66 -8.32 1.80
N GLN A 55 -3.18 -7.67 0.76
CA GLN A 55 -3.07 -8.13 -0.62
C GLN A 55 -1.75 -7.67 -1.31
N TRP A 56 -0.91 -6.90 -0.62
CA TRP A 56 0.32 -6.32 -1.17
C TRP A 56 1.55 -6.74 -0.37
N THR A 57 2.67 -6.87 -1.06
CA THR A 57 3.99 -7.10 -0.46
C THR A 57 4.92 -5.96 -0.82
N PHE A 58 5.95 -5.74 -0.01
CA PHE A 58 7.03 -4.84 -0.39
C PHE A 58 7.71 -5.36 -1.68
N TYR A 59 8.13 -4.44 -2.55
CA TYR A 59 8.75 -4.75 -3.83
C TYR A 59 9.94 -5.71 -3.66
N GLY A 60 9.98 -6.75 -4.49
CA GLY A 60 11.03 -7.78 -4.43
C GLY A 60 11.02 -8.65 -3.17
N SER A 61 9.96 -8.62 -2.35
CA SER A 61 9.86 -9.34 -1.08
C SER A 61 8.55 -10.14 -0.97
N SER A 62 8.54 -11.13 -0.07
CA SER A 62 7.34 -11.86 0.35
C SER A 62 6.69 -11.30 1.62
N THR A 63 7.31 -10.28 2.24
CA THR A 63 6.75 -9.60 3.42
C THR A 63 5.56 -8.74 2.99
N THR A 64 4.41 -8.97 3.62
CA THR A 64 3.20 -8.17 3.40
C THR A 64 3.41 -6.74 3.89
N VAL A 65 2.75 -5.77 3.25
CA VAL A 65 2.76 -4.38 3.70
C VAL A 65 1.95 -4.20 4.99
N ASN A 66 0.88 -4.98 5.15
CA ASN A 66 -0.02 -4.91 6.30
C ASN A 66 0.72 -5.06 7.61
N ASP A 67 0.51 -4.13 8.55
CA ASP A 67 1.11 -4.14 9.89
C ASP A 67 2.65 -4.24 9.88
N ASN A 68 3.30 -3.81 8.80
CA ASN A 68 4.76 -3.88 8.65
C ASN A 68 5.38 -2.55 8.20
N VAL A 69 4.63 -1.45 8.26
CA VAL A 69 5.10 -0.11 7.84
C VAL A 69 5.69 0.64 9.03
N SER A 70 6.90 1.19 8.85
CA SER A 70 7.62 1.94 9.90
C SER A 70 8.00 3.36 9.49
N SER A 71 8.02 3.67 8.20
CA SER A 71 8.24 5.02 7.69
C SER A 71 7.58 5.21 6.33
N VAL A 72 7.36 6.47 5.93
CA VAL A 72 6.52 6.80 4.77
C VAL A 72 6.96 8.11 4.10
N LYS A 73 6.72 8.22 2.80
CA LYS A 73 7.00 9.41 1.98
C LYS A 73 5.81 9.69 1.06
N ASN A 74 5.44 10.95 0.90
CA ASN A 74 4.44 11.38 -0.08
C ASN A 74 5.09 12.35 -1.06
N GLU A 75 5.30 11.90 -2.29
CA GLU A 75 5.77 12.68 -3.42
C GLU A 75 4.60 13.29 -4.22
N GLY A 76 3.37 13.12 -3.75
CA GLY A 76 2.15 13.69 -4.31
C GLY A 76 2.15 15.22 -4.29
N ASN A 77 2.16 15.86 -5.46
CA ASN A 77 2.12 17.33 -5.61
C ASN A 77 0.78 17.99 -5.28
N ILE A 78 -0.30 17.23 -4.99
CA ILE A 78 -1.64 17.81 -4.77
C ILE A 78 -2.36 17.23 -3.54
N LEU A 79 -2.12 15.97 -3.18
CA LEU A 79 -2.99 15.23 -2.26
C LEU A 79 -2.38 15.03 -0.86
N ARG A 80 -3.26 15.08 0.15
CA ARG A 80 -2.91 14.66 1.52
C ARG A 80 -3.15 13.16 1.65
N VAL A 81 -2.31 12.51 2.45
CA VAL A 81 -2.45 11.09 2.77
C VAL A 81 -2.82 10.90 4.23
N ARG A 82 -3.82 10.06 4.46
CA ARG A 82 -4.14 9.50 5.76
C ARG A 82 -3.88 8.01 5.71
N ILE A 83 -3.14 7.52 6.70
CA ILE A 83 -2.95 6.08 6.92
C ILE A 83 -3.85 5.62 8.07
N TRP A 84 -4.32 4.37 7.98
CA TRP A 84 -5.32 3.77 8.84
C TRP A 84 -4.82 2.44 9.40
N GLU A 85 -5.14 2.18 10.67
CA GLU A 85 -4.68 1.01 11.44
C GLU A 85 -5.33 -0.29 10.94
N HIS A 86 -6.52 -0.21 10.37
CA HIS A 86 -7.22 -1.36 9.83
C HIS A 86 -7.54 -1.17 8.35
N ALA A 87 -7.87 -2.27 7.68
CA ALA A 87 -8.38 -2.25 6.32
C ALA A 87 -9.67 -1.44 6.22
N ASN A 88 -10.00 -1.02 4.99
CA ASN A 88 -11.16 -0.24 4.60
C ASN A 88 -11.27 1.12 5.31
N TYR A 89 -10.14 1.77 5.56
CA TYR A 89 -10.06 3.12 6.14
C TYR A 89 -10.69 3.20 7.52
N SER A 90 -10.32 2.28 8.41
CA SER A 90 -10.91 2.15 9.74
C SER A 90 -9.86 2.02 10.84
N GLY A 91 -10.32 2.08 12.10
CA GLY A 91 -9.44 2.06 13.27
C GLY A 91 -8.85 3.43 13.57
N ARG A 92 -7.74 3.44 14.32
CA ARG A 92 -6.97 4.67 14.53
C ARG A 92 -6.42 5.15 13.20
N LEU A 93 -6.34 6.47 13.07
CA LEU A 93 -5.74 7.11 11.91
C LEU A 93 -4.51 7.89 12.33
N LEU A 94 -3.63 8.07 11.37
CA LEU A 94 -2.50 8.97 11.48
C LEU A 94 -2.53 9.90 10.25
N ASP A 95 -3.03 11.11 10.50
CA ASP A 95 -2.98 12.25 9.58
C ASP A 95 -1.63 12.91 9.67
N VAL A 96 -0.87 12.93 8.59
CA VAL A 96 0.51 13.42 8.75
C VAL A 96 1.20 13.92 7.53
N ILE A 97 0.68 13.63 6.34
CA ILE A 97 1.54 13.70 5.15
C ILE A 97 0.88 14.62 4.15
N ASN A 98 1.36 15.86 4.19
CA ASN A 98 1.13 16.82 3.12
C ASN A 98 1.97 16.43 1.91
N GLN A 99 1.88 17.23 0.86
CA GLN A 99 2.70 17.09 -0.34
C GLN A 99 4.19 17.14 0.02
N ASN A 100 5.01 16.38 -0.70
CA ASN A 100 6.47 16.34 -0.58
C ASN A 100 6.94 16.23 0.89
N THR A 101 6.27 15.37 1.66
CA THR A 101 6.50 15.21 3.09
C THR A 101 6.94 13.79 3.41
N GLU A 102 7.88 13.69 4.33
CA GLU A 102 8.43 12.44 4.83
C GLU A 102 8.09 12.26 6.32
N LYS A 103 7.87 11.01 6.73
CA LYS A 103 7.86 10.59 8.13
C LYS A 103 8.85 9.46 8.30
N TRP A 104 10.00 9.81 8.85
CA TRP A 104 11.14 8.92 9.01
C TRP A 104 10.89 7.86 10.08
N THR A 105 9.96 8.09 10.98
CA THR A 105 9.49 7.12 11.96
C THR A 105 8.00 7.31 12.20
N LEU A 106 7.33 6.26 12.69
CA LEU A 106 5.92 6.27 13.06
C LEU A 106 5.75 6.00 14.57
N PRO A 107 6.17 6.92 15.46
CA PRO A 107 6.13 6.68 16.90
C PRO A 107 4.70 6.42 17.39
N GLY A 108 4.49 5.28 18.03
CA GLY A 108 3.17 4.83 18.48
C GLY A 108 2.22 4.38 17.37
N TYR A 109 2.69 4.28 16.11
CA TYR A 109 1.92 3.80 14.95
C TYR A 109 2.73 2.82 14.07
N ASP A 110 3.93 2.48 14.51
CA ASP A 110 4.85 1.54 13.89
C ASP A 110 4.17 0.18 13.71
N ASN A 111 4.37 -0.47 12.56
CA ASN A 111 3.85 -1.80 12.27
C ASN A 111 2.33 -1.94 12.51
N THR A 112 1.59 -0.87 12.20
CA THR A 112 0.13 -0.80 12.45
C THR A 112 -0.66 -0.45 11.19
N ALA A 113 -0.05 0.14 10.16
CA ALA A 113 -0.78 0.58 8.99
C ALA A 113 -1.33 -0.60 8.17
N SER A 114 -2.61 -0.53 7.80
CA SER A 114 -3.32 -1.55 7.03
C SER A 114 -4.10 -0.98 5.82
N SER A 115 -4.29 0.33 5.74
CA SER A 115 -4.85 0.99 4.54
C SER A 115 -4.49 2.48 4.51
N HIS A 116 -4.64 3.11 3.34
CA HIS A 116 -4.47 4.55 3.19
C HIS A 116 -5.43 5.13 2.16
N GLU A 117 -5.81 6.38 2.36
CA GLU A 117 -6.58 7.12 1.37
C GLU A 117 -5.93 8.49 1.09
N PHE A 118 -6.05 8.89 -0.17
CA PHE A 118 -5.82 10.27 -0.57
C PHE A 118 -7.09 11.06 -0.35
N PHE A 119 -6.96 12.26 0.18
CA PHE A 119 -8.10 13.14 0.39
C PHE A 119 -7.74 14.60 0.12
N THR A 120 -8.76 15.35 -0.31
CA THR A 120 -8.75 16.80 -0.37
C THR A 120 -9.54 17.29 0.84
N GLY A 121 -8.90 18.00 1.75
CA GLY A 121 -9.56 18.60 2.91
C GLY A 121 -10.52 19.71 2.53
#